data_AF-A0A6A8DBN8-F1
#
_entry.id   AF-A0A6A8DBN8-F1
#
_cell.length_a   1.000
_cell.length_b   1.000
_cell.length_c   1.000
_cell.angle_alpha   90.00
_cell.angle_beta   90.00
_cell.angle_gamma   90.00
#
_symmetry.space_group_name_H-M   'P 1'
#
loop_
_entity.id
_entity.type
_entity.pdbx_description
1 polymer ?
#
loop_
_entity_poly.entity_id
_entity_poly.type
_entity_poly.pdbx_seq_one_letter_code
_entity_poly.pdbx_strand_id
1 'polypeptide(L)'
;MTHYDEEQLKIETLFQMGKAQIKQELPSQSSSISTLDQYTYTFPYGTVKIIVLLANQSSVTVEFNITTSENSIHTTVTNIPLN
;
A
#
# COMPACT_ATOMS: atom_id res chain seq x y z
N MET A 1 -24.93 6.27 -8.45
CA MET A 1 -23.54 6.47 -7.98
C MET A 1 -22.96 7.57 -8.80
N THR A 2 -22.27 8.55 -8.21
CA THR A 2 -21.56 9.55 -9.00
C THR A 2 -20.19 8.99 -9.41
N HIS A 3 -19.62 9.52 -10.49
CA HIS A 3 -18.27 9.15 -10.93
C HIS A 3 -17.22 9.33 -9.82
N TYR A 4 -17.42 10.36 -8.97
CA TYR A 4 -16.59 10.59 -7.79
C TYR A 4 -16.67 9.44 -6.78
N ASP A 5 -17.87 8.93 -6.49
CA ASP A 5 -18.06 7.82 -5.55
C ASP A 5 -17.41 6.52 -6.07
N GLU A 6 -17.46 6.30 -7.38
CA GLU A 6 -16.79 5.16 -8.04
C GLU A 6 -15.27 5.25 -7.92
N GLU A 7 -14.67 6.41 -8.17
CA GLU A 7 -13.23 6.62 -8.00
C GLU A 7 -12.78 6.45 -6.54
N GLN A 8 -13.55 6.99 -5.58
CA GLN A 8 -13.26 6.79 -4.16
C GLN A 8 -13.28 5.31 -3.78
N LEU A 9 -14.27 4.55 -4.27
CA LEU A 9 -14.35 3.12 -4.02
C LEU A 9 -13.15 2.37 -4.63
N LYS A 10 -12.70 2.74 -5.84
CA LYS A 10 -11.50 2.16 -6.45
C LYS A 10 -10.24 2.44 -5.62
N ILE A 11 -10.06 3.68 -5.14
CA ILE A 11 -8.92 4.05 -4.29
C ILE A 11 -8.93 3.24 -2.99
N GLU A 12 -10.08 3.15 -2.31
CA GLU A 12 -10.20 2.37 -1.08
C GLU A 12 -9.93 0.88 -1.34
N THR A 13 -10.43 0.34 -2.44
CA THR A 13 -10.19 -1.05 -2.84
C THR A 13 -8.70 -1.31 -3.09
N LEU A 14 -8.02 -0.43 -3.85
CA LEU A 14 -6.58 -0.51 -4.09
C LEU A 14 -5.78 -0.44 -2.78
N PHE A 15 -6.16 0.46 -1.86
CA PHE A 15 -5.54 0.55 -0.54
C PHE A 15 -5.66 -0.76 0.24
N GLN A 16 -6.87 -1.34 0.33
CA GLN A 16 -7.08 -2.59 1.07
C GLN A 16 -6.30 -3.76 0.45
N MET A 17 -6.28 -3.87 -0.89
CA MET A 17 -5.53 -4.91 -1.59
C MET A 17 -4.02 -4.76 -1.38
N GLY A 18 -3.47 -3.55 -1.57
CA GLY A 18 -2.07 -3.27 -1.33
C GLY A 18 -1.67 -3.57 0.12
N LYS A 19 -2.52 -3.19 1.09
CA LYS A 19 -2.30 -3.45 2.51
C LYS A 19 -2.33 -4.94 2.84
N ALA A 20 -3.21 -5.71 2.20
CA ALA A 20 -3.25 -7.16 2.38
C ALA A 20 -2.00 -7.83 1.79
N GLN A 21 -1.57 -7.42 0.60
CA GLN A 21 -0.41 -7.97 -0.08
C GLN A 21 0.88 -7.73 0.72
N ILE A 22 1.14 -6.48 1.13
CA ILE A 22 2.35 -6.15 1.88
C ILE A 22 2.38 -6.84 3.26
N LYS A 23 1.22 -7.03 3.90
CA LYS A 23 1.13 -7.79 5.15
C LYS A 23 1.51 -9.26 5.00
N GLN A 24 1.38 -9.86 3.82
CA GLN A 24 1.82 -11.23 3.57
C GLN A 24 3.34 -11.29 3.30
N GLU A 25 3.89 -10.25 2.67
CA GLU A 25 5.30 -10.19 2.29
C GLU A 25 6.22 -9.78 3.45
N LEU A 26 5.79 -8.86 4.32
CA LEU A 26 6.62 -8.35 5.43
C LEU A 26 7.03 -9.43 6.46
N PRO A 27 6.14 -10.30 6.98
CA PRO A 27 6.54 -11.36 7.92
C PRO A 27 7.55 -12.35 7.31
N SER A 28 7.40 -12.62 6.01
CA SER A 28 8.29 -13.49 5.23
C SER A 28 9.69 -12.89 5.03
N GLN A 29 9.84 -11.57 5.22
CA GLN A 29 11.09 -10.83 5.03
C GLN A 29 11.62 -10.17 6.31
N SER A 30 11.07 -10.51 7.50
CA SER A 30 11.33 -9.80 8.77
C SER A 30 12.82 -9.61 9.14
N SER A 31 13.71 -10.47 8.64
CA SER A 31 15.16 -10.37 8.84
C SER A 31 15.88 -9.41 7.88
N SER A 32 15.20 -8.81 6.91
CA SER A 32 15.81 -8.07 5.79
C SER A 32 15.09 -6.79 5.36
N ILE A 33 13.97 -6.41 5.99
CA ILE A 33 13.26 -5.16 5.67
C ILE A 33 14.16 -3.97 6.00
N SER A 34 14.53 -3.20 4.99
CA SER A 34 15.29 -1.97 5.11
C SER A 34 14.37 -0.75 4.99
N THR A 35 14.75 0.33 5.65
CA THR A 35 14.13 1.64 5.37
C THR A 35 14.35 2.00 3.90
N LEU A 36 13.31 2.49 3.24
CA LEU A 36 13.23 2.84 1.82
C LEU A 36 13.03 1.66 0.86
N ASP A 37 12.72 0.45 1.36
CA ASP A 37 12.26 -0.63 0.48
C ASP A 37 10.98 -0.22 -0.25
N GLN A 38 10.89 -0.58 -1.53
CA GLN A 38 9.78 -0.21 -2.40
C GLN A 38 9.16 -1.44 -3.03
N TYR A 39 7.84 -1.50 -2.95
CA TYR A 39 7.02 -2.55 -3.53
C TYR A 39 6.04 -1.91 -4.50
N THR A 40 5.83 -2.53 -5.66
CA THR A 40 4.85 -2.04 -6.63
C THR A 40 3.95 -3.19 -7.03
N TYR A 41 2.65 -3.02 -6.82
CA TYR A 41 1.63 -3.99 -7.16
C TYR A 41 0.65 -3.40 -8.16
N THR A 42 0.37 -4.15 -9.22
CA THR A 42 -0.61 -3.79 -10.23
C THR A 42 -1.88 -4.60 -10.01
N PHE A 43 -3.01 -3.91 -9.90
CA PHE A 43 -4.33 -4.48 -9.72
C PHE A 43 -5.27 -4.04 -10.87
N PRO A 44 -6.46 -4.65 -11.02
CA PRO A 44 -7.39 -4.28 -12.09
C PRO A 44 -7.79 -2.80 -12.11
N TYR A 45 -7.85 -2.15 -10.95
CA TYR A 45 -8.28 -0.76 -10.82
C TYR A 45 -7.15 0.27 -10.82
N GLY A 46 -5.89 -0.16 -10.93
CA GLY A 46 -4.73 0.72 -10.86
C GLY A 46 -3.51 0.09 -10.20
N THR A 47 -2.54 0.94 -9.88
CA THR A 47 -1.24 0.54 -9.32
C THR A 47 -1.09 1.09 -7.91
N VAL A 48 -0.49 0.31 -7.02
CA VAL A 48 -0.14 0.70 -5.66
C VAL A 48 1.37 0.56 -5.50
N LYS A 49 2.04 1.68 -5.27
CA LYS A 49 3.44 1.73 -4.86
C LYS A 49 3.51 1.92 -3.35
N ILE A 50 4.18 1.02 -2.66
CA ILE A 50 4.37 1.05 -1.21
C ILE A 50 5.83 1.34 -0.93
N ILE A 51 6.09 2.33 -0.08
CA ILE A 51 7.43 2.71 0.36
C ILE A 51 7.53 2.49 1.86
N VAL A 52 8.48 1.67 2.29
CA VAL A 52 8.79 1.51 3.71
C VAL A 52 9.53 2.75 4.18
N LEU A 53 8.90 3.53 5.05
CA LEU A 53 9.52 4.74 5.60
C LEU A 53 10.37 4.41 6.83
N LEU A 54 9.85 3.56 7.71
CA LEU A 54 10.50 3.14 8.95
C LEU A 54 10.16 1.68 9.23
N ALA A 55 11.16 0.89 9.62
CA ALA A 55 10.95 -0.48 10.09
C ALA A 55 11.58 -0.63 11.47
N ASN A 56 10.83 -1.20 12.41
CA ASN A 56 11.33 -1.62 13.72
C ASN A 56 10.89 -3.06 14.00
N GLN A 57 11.27 -3.61 15.15
CA GLN A 57 11.03 -5.03 15.47
C GLN A 57 9.55 -5.40 15.59
N SER A 58 8.65 -4.44 15.80
CA SER A 58 7.22 -4.69 16.06
C SER A 58 6.29 -4.12 15.00
N SER A 59 6.77 -3.22 14.14
CA SER A 59 5.95 -2.52 13.17
C SER A 59 6.76 -1.89 12.04
N VAL A 60 6.07 -1.65 10.93
CA VAL A 60 6.59 -0.93 9.76
C VAL A 60 5.67 0.22 9.42
N THR A 61 6.22 1.43 9.33
CA THR A 61 5.53 2.58 8.77
C THR A 61 5.73 2.57 7.27
N VAL A 62 4.63 2.57 6.52
CA VAL A 62 4.64 2.53 5.07
C VAL A 62 3.80 3.67 4.48
N GLU A 63 4.24 4.17 3.34
CA GLU A 63 3.48 5.09 2.49
C GLU A 63 2.92 4.33 1.30
N PHE A 64 1.60 4.43 1.10
CA PHE A 64 0.89 3.94 -0.06
C PHE A 64 0.68 5.08 -1.05
N ASN A 65 1.27 4.96 -2.23
CA ASN A 65 1.01 5.81 -3.39
C ASN A 65 0.13 5.02 -4.37
N ILE A 66 -1.12 5.42 -4.48
CA ILE A 66 -2.16 4.75 -5.26
C ILE A 66 -2.42 5.58 -6.50
N THR A 67 -2.37 4.94 -7.66
CA THR A 67 -2.73 5.53 -8.94
C THR A 67 -3.84 4.68 -9.54
N THR A 68 -5.06 5.22 -9.67
CA THR A 68 -6.16 4.51 -10.34
C THR A 68 -5.89 4.38 -11.84
N SER A 69 -6.60 3.49 -12.52
CA SER A 69 -6.56 3.35 -13.98
C SER A 69 -6.96 4.63 -14.72
N GLU A 70 -7.65 5.54 -14.04
CA GLU A 70 -8.09 6.84 -14.56
C GLU A 70 -7.11 7.98 -14.19
N ASN A 71 -5.93 7.63 -13.67
CA ASN A 71 -4.86 8.52 -13.24
C ASN A 71 -5.20 9.39 -12.01
N SER A 72 -6.22 9.03 -11.23
CA SER A 72 -6.42 9.62 -9.90
C SER A 72 -5.29 9.17 -8.97
N ILE A 73 -4.60 10.13 -8.34
CA ILE A 73 -3.48 9.86 -7.44
C ILE A 73 -3.92 10.10 -5.99
N HIS A 74 -3.62 9.15 -5.11
CA HIS A 74 -3.86 9.26 -3.68
C HIS A 74 -2.66 8.72 -2.89
N THR A 75 -2.26 9.45 -1.85
CA THR A 75 -1.16 9.04 -0.97
C THR A 75 -1.66 8.95 0.47
N THR A 76 -1.34 7.86 1.16
CA THR A 76 -1.67 7.67 2.57
C THR A 76 -0.56 6.94 3.31
N VAL A 77 -0.34 7.29 4.58
CA VAL A 77 0.70 6.69 5.43
C VAL A 77 0.03 5.91 6.55
N THR A 78 0.48 4.68 6.77
CA THR A 78 -0.05 3.84 7.86
C THR A 78 1.06 3.04 8.51
N ASN A 79 0.86 2.72 9.78
CA ASN A 79 1.66 1.76 10.50
C ASN A 79 1.04 0.35 10.34
N ILE A 80 1.88 -0.64 10.06
CA ILE A 80 1.53 -2.05 9.94
C ILE A 80 2.28 -2.82 11.03
N PRO A 81 1.60 -3.43 12.01
CA PRO A 81 2.24 -4.29 12.99
C PRO A 81 2.75 -5.59 12.35
N LEU A 82 3.90 -6.08 12.81
CA LEU A 82 4.58 -7.29 12.30
C LEU A 82 4.24 -8.58 13.07
N ASN A 83 3.26 -8.52 13.98
CA ASN A 83 2.84 -9.59 14.90
C ASN A 83 2.73 -10.99 14.29
#